data_AF-A0A7Z2ZF40-F1
#
_entry.id   AF-A0A7Z2ZF40-F1
#
_cell.length_a   1.000
_cell.length_b   1.000
_cell.length_c   1.000
_cell.angle_alpha   90.00
_cell.angle_beta   90.00
_cell.angle_gamma   90.00
#
_symmetry.space_group_name_H-M   'P 1'
#
loop_
_entity.id
_entity.type
_entity.pdbx_description
1 polymer ?
#
loop_
_entity_poly.entity_id
_entity_poly.type
_entity_poly.pdbx_seq_one_letter_code
_entity_poly.pdbx_strand_id
1 'polypeptide(L)'
;MVGKAAVTVILLALLATGLFFFSDAADEPLYSRQDCIQKVVFDWGDRSSTEIEEVISEMADALRIDWTKKDPNVTTNIPDFSFPYAQRNEWYLQYREGCEQKRTQTVELIERVLAPSISEMPGYMITDEQVTPSPKTIDVRGEQWKDDGY
;
A
#
# COMPACT_ATOMS: atom_id res chain seq x y z
N MET A 1 -43.70 -43.49 -21.91
CA MET A 1 -42.96 -43.65 -20.63
C MET A 1 -41.54 -43.18 -20.85
N VAL A 2 -41.22 -41.94 -20.51
CA VAL A 2 -39.82 -41.48 -20.49
C VAL A 2 -39.19 -42.14 -19.27
N GLY A 3 -38.24 -43.04 -19.51
CA GLY A 3 -37.64 -43.86 -18.46
C GLY A 3 -36.91 -42.99 -17.44
N LYS A 4 -37.01 -43.35 -16.16
CA LYS A 4 -36.37 -42.65 -15.03
C LYS A 4 -34.88 -42.34 -15.29
N ALA A 5 -34.19 -43.18 -16.08
CA ALA A 5 -32.80 -42.97 -16.48
C ALA A 5 -32.56 -41.71 -17.34
N ALA A 6 -33.48 -41.34 -18.24
CA ALA A 6 -33.33 -40.17 -19.10
C ALA A 6 -33.45 -38.85 -18.31
N VAL A 7 -34.29 -38.83 -17.27
CA VAL A 7 -34.48 -37.67 -16.40
C VAL A 7 -33.23 -37.44 -15.53
N THR A 8 -32.61 -38.51 -15.02
CA THR A 8 -31.38 -38.41 -14.22
C THR A 8 -30.18 -37.89 -15.03
N VAL A 9 -30.05 -38.30 -16.29
CA VAL A 9 -28.95 -37.84 -17.16
C VAL A 9 -29.10 -36.35 -17.50
N ILE A 10 -30.33 -35.87 -17.74
CA ILE A 10 -30.59 -34.45 -18.01
C ILE A 10 -30.31 -33.59 -16.76
N LEU A 11 -30.68 -34.07 -15.57
CA LEU A 11 -30.39 -33.40 -14.30
C LEU A 11 -28.88 -33.31 -14.02
N LEU A 12 -28.12 -34.37 -14.31
CA LEU A 12 -26.65 -34.37 -14.21
C LEU A 12 -26.00 -33.43 -15.22
N ALA A 13 -26.51 -33.34 -16.44
CA ALA A 13 -26.02 -32.42 -17.45
C ALA A 13 -26.26 -30.94 -17.06
N LEU A 14 -27.43 -30.63 -16.48
CA LEU A 14 -27.76 -29.28 -16.01
C LEU A 14 -26.92 -28.87 -14.79
N LEU A 15 -26.68 -29.79 -13.85
CA LEU A 15 -25.77 -29.58 -12.71
C LEU A 15 -24.32 -29.39 -13.15
N ALA A 16 -23.86 -30.14 -14.15
CA ALA A 16 -22.52 -29.99 -14.71
C ALA A 16 -22.35 -28.64 -15.42
N THR A 17 -23.35 -28.16 -16.18
CA THR A 17 -23.28 -26.85 -16.85
C THR A 17 -23.39 -25.66 -15.88
N GLY A 18 -24.02 -25.84 -14.72
CA GLY A 18 -24.11 -24.78 -13.69
C GLY A 18 -22.80 -24.50 -12.94
N LEU A 19 -21.85 -25.44 -12.97
CA LEU A 19 -20.56 -25.33 -12.28
C LEU A 19 -19.46 -24.65 -13.14
N PHE A 20 -19.71 -24.37 -14.42
CA PHE A 20 -18.71 -23.77 -15.32
C PHE A 20 -18.83 -22.24 -15.47
N PHE A 21 -19.79 -21.58 -14.81
CA PHE A 21 -19.99 -20.13 -14.93
C PHE A 21 -19.40 -19.29 -13.80
N PHE A 22 -18.75 -19.90 -12.81
CA PHE A 22 -17.87 -19.16 -11.90
C PHE A 22 -16.47 -19.08 -12.53
N SER A 23 -16.34 -18.44 -13.69
CA SER A 23 -15.05 -17.93 -14.09
C SER A 23 -14.72 -16.81 -13.10
N ASP A 24 -13.70 -17.03 -12.29
CA ASP A 24 -12.99 -16.01 -11.52
C ASP A 24 -12.57 -14.91 -12.52
N ALA A 25 -13.45 -13.94 -12.76
CA ALA A 25 -13.02 -12.67 -13.31
C ALA A 25 -12.25 -12.05 -12.15
N ALA A 26 -10.94 -12.23 -12.13
CA ALA A 26 -10.07 -11.49 -11.24
C ALA A 26 -10.44 -10.02 -11.45
N ASP A 27 -11.10 -9.42 -10.45
CA ASP A 27 -11.58 -8.06 -10.55
C ASP A 27 -10.39 -7.17 -10.92
N GLU A 28 -10.49 -6.47 -12.04
CA GLU A 28 -9.43 -5.56 -12.44
C GLU A 28 -9.18 -4.57 -11.29
N PRO A 29 -7.91 -4.31 -10.93
CA PRO A 29 -7.59 -3.39 -9.84
C PRO A 29 -8.30 -2.06 -10.05
N LEU A 30 -8.89 -1.47 -9.01
CA LEU A 30 -9.66 -0.23 -9.15
C LEU A 30 -8.77 1.01 -9.36
N TYR A 31 -7.63 1.04 -8.69
CA TYR A 31 -6.75 2.20 -8.57
C TYR A 31 -5.46 2.04 -9.38
N SER A 32 -4.94 3.15 -9.90
CA SER A 32 -3.58 3.19 -10.43
C SER A 32 -2.55 3.21 -9.30
N ARG A 33 -1.28 2.96 -9.62
CA ARG A 33 -0.18 3.08 -8.64
C ARG A 33 -0.11 4.50 -8.07
N GLN A 34 -0.28 5.51 -8.92
CA GLN A 34 -0.29 6.93 -8.58
C GLN A 34 -1.35 7.27 -7.53
N ASP A 35 -2.54 6.67 -7.66
CA ASP A 35 -3.65 6.89 -6.73
C ASP A 35 -3.35 6.37 -5.33
N CYS A 36 -2.43 5.41 -5.22
CA CYS A 36 -2.08 4.74 -3.97
C CYS A 36 -0.76 5.22 -3.36
N ILE A 37 -0.07 6.17 -3.98
CA ILE A 37 1.11 6.82 -3.37
C ILE A 37 0.64 8.00 -2.50
N GLN A 38 1.18 8.06 -1.29
CA GLN A 38 1.06 9.20 -0.39
C GLN A 38 2.42 9.89 -0.23
N LYS A 39 2.43 11.21 -0.44
CA LYS A 39 3.59 12.07 -0.20
C LYS A 39 3.46 12.80 1.14
N VAL A 40 4.51 12.73 1.93
CA VAL A 40 4.70 13.46 3.18
C VAL A 40 5.89 14.39 3.00
N VAL A 41 5.72 15.65 3.37
CA VAL A 41 6.78 16.66 3.35
C VAL A 41 7.17 17.00 4.78
N PHE A 42 8.43 16.79 5.14
CA PHE A 42 8.99 17.14 6.44
C PHE A 42 9.49 18.58 6.45
N ASP A 43 9.29 19.25 7.59
CA ASP A 43 9.90 20.51 7.94
C ASP A 43 11.04 20.25 8.92
N TRP A 44 12.26 20.29 8.40
CA TRP A 44 13.47 20.04 9.17
C TRP A 44 13.94 21.27 9.96
N GLY A 45 13.35 22.45 9.74
CA GLY A 45 13.80 23.70 10.35
C GLY A 45 15.30 23.96 10.13
N ASP A 46 16.00 24.31 11.21
CA ASP A 46 17.44 24.60 11.20
C ASP A 46 18.33 23.37 11.53
N ARG A 47 17.77 22.15 11.46
CA ARG A 47 18.52 20.92 11.77
C ARG A 47 19.68 20.72 10.81
N SER A 48 20.80 20.27 11.36
CA SER A 48 21.98 19.84 10.60
C SER A 48 21.71 18.54 9.84
N SER A 49 22.55 18.25 8.84
CA SER A 49 22.45 16.99 8.09
C SER A 49 22.58 15.76 8.98
N THR A 50 23.41 15.82 10.02
CA THR A 50 23.59 14.71 10.96
C THR A 50 22.33 14.47 11.80
N GLU A 51 21.69 15.52 12.30
CA GLU A 51 20.41 15.39 13.03
C GLU A 51 19.29 14.84 12.13
N ILE A 52 19.25 15.26 10.85
CA ILE A 52 18.30 14.73 9.87
C ILE A 52 18.55 13.23 9.64
N GLU A 53 19.81 12.82 9.47
CA GLU A 53 20.18 11.41 9.28
C GLU A 53 19.86 10.55 10.50
N GLU A 54 20.09 11.06 11.71
CA GLU A 54 19.72 10.37 12.96
C GLU A 54 18.20 10.13 13.03
N VAL A 55 17.39 11.14 12.74
CA VAL A 55 15.93 11.01 12.75
C VAL A 55 15.44 10.03 11.67
N ILE A 56 16.01 10.09 10.46
CA ILE A 56 15.67 9.13 9.39
C ILE A 56 16.04 7.70 9.82
N SER A 57 17.17 7.52 10.52
CA SER A 57 17.56 6.22 11.08
C SER A 57 16.57 5.74 12.14
N GLU A 58 16.14 6.62 13.06
CA GLU A 58 15.12 6.31 14.06
C GLU A 58 13.78 5.91 13.41
N MET A 59 13.37 6.62 12.35
CA MET A 59 12.17 6.28 11.56
C MET A 59 12.27 4.90 10.93
N ALA A 60 13.40 4.59 10.29
CA ALA A 60 13.63 3.29 9.66
C ALA A 60 13.60 2.15 10.69
N ASP A 61 14.22 2.35 11.85
CA ASP A 61 14.19 1.38 12.93
C ASP A 61 12.80 1.21 13.54
N ALA A 62 12.03 2.29 13.72
CA ALA A 62 10.65 2.23 14.19
C ALA A 62 9.76 1.41 13.26
N LEU A 63 9.84 1.65 11.95
CA LEU A 63 9.11 0.87 10.94
C LEU A 63 9.53 -0.61 10.98
N ARG A 64 10.84 -0.89 11.00
CA ARG A 64 11.35 -2.27 11.08
C ARG A 64 10.86 -2.99 12.33
N ILE A 65 10.82 -2.31 13.47
CA ILE A 65 10.33 -2.86 14.73
C ILE A 65 8.83 -3.14 14.66
N ASP A 66 8.01 -2.21 14.16
CA ASP A 66 6.57 -2.42 13.98
C ASP A 66 6.29 -3.60 13.03
N TRP A 67 7.03 -3.67 11.93
CA TRP A 67 6.97 -4.73 10.93
C TRP A 67 7.34 -6.11 11.45
N THR A 68 8.21 -6.18 12.45
CA THR A 68 8.60 -7.45 13.08
C THR A 68 7.72 -7.82 14.28
N LYS A 69 6.98 -6.86 14.87
CA LYS A 69 6.20 -7.06 16.11
C LYS A 69 4.72 -7.36 15.91
N LYS A 70 4.09 -7.01 14.78
CA LYS A 70 2.64 -7.10 14.62
C LYS A 70 2.17 -7.92 13.42
N ASP A 71 0.96 -8.45 13.60
CA ASP A 71 0.09 -9.17 12.68
C ASP A 71 0.42 -8.88 11.20
N PRO A 72 0.72 -9.91 10.37
CA PRO A 72 1.11 -9.75 8.98
C PRO A 72 0.10 -8.98 8.13
N ASN A 73 -1.11 -8.68 8.62
CA ASN A 73 -2.17 -7.95 7.92
C ASN A 73 -2.08 -6.41 8.01
N VAL A 74 -1.38 -5.82 8.99
CA VAL A 74 -1.27 -4.34 9.10
C VAL A 74 -0.07 -3.81 8.31
N THR A 75 1.00 -4.59 8.28
CA THR A 75 2.29 -4.25 7.66
C THR A 75 2.39 -4.75 6.22
N THR A 76 1.43 -5.56 5.77
CA THR A 76 1.27 -5.91 4.34
C THR A 76 0.86 -4.73 3.49
N ASN A 77 0.11 -3.76 4.04
CA ASN A 77 -0.52 -2.76 3.20
C ASN A 77 0.44 -1.72 2.63
N ILE A 78 1.66 -1.57 3.19
CA ILE A 78 2.70 -0.68 2.66
C ILE A 78 3.86 -1.53 2.12
N PRO A 79 3.80 -1.96 0.85
CA PRO A 79 4.84 -2.77 0.20
C PRO A 79 6.17 -2.05 0.08
N ASP A 80 6.15 -0.72 -0.01
CA ASP A 80 7.35 0.06 -0.25
C ASP A 80 7.23 1.49 0.29
N PHE A 81 8.39 2.06 0.62
CA PHE A 81 8.54 3.44 1.06
C PHE A 81 9.93 3.96 0.69
N SER A 82 10.05 5.26 0.43
CA SER A 82 11.33 5.89 0.11
C SER A 82 11.58 7.07 1.03
N PHE A 83 12.53 6.95 1.95
CA PHE A 83 12.91 8.05 2.82
C PHE A 83 13.56 9.20 2.06
N PRO A 84 13.49 10.42 2.61
CA PRO A 84 14.19 11.55 2.05
C PRO A 84 15.71 11.27 2.02
N TYR A 85 16.34 11.41 0.86
CA TYR A 85 17.78 11.24 0.67
C TYR A 85 18.41 12.56 0.23
N ALA A 86 19.57 12.91 0.81
CA ALA A 86 20.42 14.03 0.41
C ALA A 86 19.65 15.36 0.19
N GLN A 87 19.16 15.95 1.29
CA GLN A 87 18.41 17.23 1.33
C GLN A 87 16.98 17.21 0.79
N ARG A 88 16.47 16.06 0.33
CA ARG A 88 15.04 15.94 0.10
C ARG A 88 14.32 15.97 1.44
N ASN A 89 13.15 16.58 1.44
CA ASN A 89 12.25 16.60 2.59
C ASN A 89 10.99 15.79 2.32
N GLU A 90 11.01 14.94 1.30
CA GLU A 90 9.84 14.20 0.83
C GLU A 90 9.99 12.72 1.18
N TRP A 91 8.95 12.16 1.77
CA TRP A 91 8.79 10.75 2.03
C TRP A 91 7.58 10.23 1.28
N TYR A 92 7.77 9.12 0.58
CA TYR A 92 6.74 8.50 -0.24
C TYR A 92 6.38 7.14 0.34
N LEU A 93 5.07 6.88 0.43
CA LEU A 93 4.48 5.64 0.92
C LEU A 93 3.58 5.06 -0.16
N GLN A 94 3.77 3.81 -0.56
CA GLN A 94 2.92 3.13 -1.52
C GLN A 94 1.99 2.16 -0.79
N TYR A 95 0.68 2.32 -0.95
CA TYR A 95 -0.33 1.44 -0.36
C TYR A 95 -0.81 0.37 -1.36
N ARG A 96 -1.07 -0.87 -0.92
CA ARG A 96 -1.69 -1.93 -1.74
C ARG A 96 -3.19 -1.76 -1.87
N GLU A 97 -3.84 -1.45 -0.76
CA GLU A 97 -5.30 -1.40 -0.59
C GLU A 97 -5.70 -0.12 0.17
N GLY A 98 -6.98 0.24 0.07
CA GLY A 98 -7.55 1.40 0.78
C GLY A 98 -6.95 2.73 0.31
N CYS A 99 -6.68 2.88 -0.98
CA CYS A 99 -6.03 4.07 -1.54
C CYS A 99 -6.84 5.36 -1.32
N GLU A 100 -8.16 5.26 -1.18
CA GLU A 100 -9.03 6.37 -0.77
C GLU A 100 -8.80 6.84 0.67
N GLN A 101 -8.23 5.99 1.52
CA GLN A 101 -7.94 6.25 2.94
C GLN A 101 -6.45 6.45 3.22
N LYS A 102 -5.59 6.48 2.18
CA LYS A 102 -4.13 6.58 2.32
C LYS A 102 -3.67 7.70 3.24
N ARG A 103 -4.35 8.87 3.20
CA ARG A 103 -4.08 10.01 4.07
C ARG A 103 -4.27 9.64 5.54
N THR A 104 -5.42 9.09 5.90
CA THR A 104 -5.74 8.68 7.27
C THR A 104 -4.79 7.58 7.74
N GLN A 105 -4.51 6.60 6.88
CA GLN A 105 -3.56 5.53 7.19
C GLN A 105 -2.14 6.06 7.44
N THR A 106 -1.70 7.07 6.68
CA THR A 106 -0.40 7.74 6.90
C THR A 106 -0.38 8.51 8.21
N VAL A 107 -1.47 9.22 8.57
CA VAL A 107 -1.57 9.88 9.88
C VAL A 107 -1.44 8.85 11.00
N GLU A 108 -2.19 7.74 10.93
CA GLU A 108 -2.12 6.70 11.95
C GLU A 108 -0.73 6.07 12.06
N LEU A 109 -0.05 5.84 10.94
CA LEU A 109 1.33 5.35 10.93
C LEU A 109 2.27 6.34 11.64
N ILE A 110 2.20 7.62 11.29
CA ILE A 110 3.06 8.63 11.90
C ILE A 110 2.78 8.76 13.39
N GLU A 111 1.52 8.91 13.79
CA GLU A 111 1.14 9.18 15.18
C GLU A 111 1.33 7.97 16.11
N ARG A 112 1.09 6.75 15.62
CA ARG A 112 1.12 5.54 16.46
C ARG A 112 2.46 4.80 16.42
N VAL A 113 3.23 4.93 15.34
CA VAL A 113 4.49 4.19 15.17
C VAL A 113 5.70 5.12 15.24
N LEU A 114 5.71 6.18 14.43
CA LEU A 114 6.87 7.04 14.28
C LEU A 114 7.03 8.00 15.46
N ALA A 115 6.02 8.82 15.73
CA ALA A 115 6.07 9.86 16.77
C ALA A 115 6.44 9.34 18.17
N PRO A 116 5.99 8.14 18.62
CA PRO A 116 6.40 7.60 19.91
C PRO A 116 7.83 7.05 19.94
N SER A 117 8.43 6.78 18.77
CA SER A 117 9.73 6.11 18.63
C SER A 117 10.86 7.08 18.29
N ILE A 118 10.55 8.32 17.94
CA ILE A 118 11.50 9.33 17.48
C ILE A 118 11.65 10.40 18.55
N SER A 119 12.89 10.71 18.91
CA SER A 119 13.21 11.61 20.02
C SER A 119 12.68 13.03 19.81
N GLU A 120 12.81 13.56 18.60
CA GLU A 120 12.31 14.87 18.20
C GLU A 120 11.68 14.81 16.80
N MET A 121 10.38 14.51 16.74
CA MET A 121 9.66 14.42 15.47
C MET A 121 9.66 15.78 14.74
N PRO A 122 10.11 15.84 13.47
CA PRO A 122 10.03 17.07 12.67
C PRO A 122 8.57 17.46 12.40
N GLY A 123 8.35 18.73 12.08
CA GLY A 123 7.08 19.14 11.49
C GLY A 123 6.83 18.37 10.19
N TYR A 124 5.57 18.12 9.85
CA TYR A 124 5.25 17.41 8.60
C TYR A 124 3.92 17.84 8.01
N MET A 125 3.78 17.63 6.71
CA MET A 125 2.57 17.88 5.94
C MET A 125 2.29 16.70 5.02
N ILE A 126 1.08 16.14 5.12
CA ILE A 126 0.59 15.13 4.19
C ILE A 126 -0.11 15.85 3.05
N THR A 127 0.35 15.62 1.82
CA THR A 127 -0.12 16.34 0.63
C THR A 127 -1.12 15.50 -0.17
N ASP A 128 -2.05 16.14 -0.89
CA ASP A 128 -2.95 15.44 -1.81
C ASP A 128 -2.41 15.45 -3.25
N GLU A 129 -1.11 15.76 -3.41
CA GLU A 129 -0.43 15.77 -4.70
C GLU A 129 -0.39 14.37 -5.31
N GLN A 130 -0.75 14.25 -6.59
CA GLN A 130 -0.59 13.00 -7.32
C GLN A 130 0.89 12.79 -7.62
N VAL A 131 1.43 11.65 -7.17
CA VAL A 131 2.86 11.33 -7.33
C VAL A 131 3.03 10.35 -8.46
N THR A 132 3.87 10.69 -9.44
CA THR A 132 4.27 9.77 -10.51
C THR A 132 5.32 8.77 -9.99
N PRO A 133 5.11 7.45 -10.14
CA PRO A 133 6.09 6.43 -9.82
C PRO A 133 7.38 6.61 -10.62
N SER A 134 8.51 6.45 -9.96
CA SER A 134 9.84 6.54 -10.56
C SER A 134 10.91 6.04 -9.58
N PRO A 135 12.15 5.80 -10.03
CA PRO A 135 13.27 5.51 -9.14
C PRO A 135 13.60 6.65 -8.13
N LYS A 136 13.03 7.84 -8.31
CA LYS A 136 13.20 8.98 -7.39
C LYS A 136 12.07 9.10 -6.36
N THR A 137 11.00 8.33 -6.52
CA THR A 137 9.81 8.26 -5.66
C THR A 137 9.64 6.81 -5.23
N ILE A 138 8.71 6.07 -5.83
CA ILE A 138 8.51 4.63 -5.65
C ILE A 138 8.51 3.94 -7.01
N ASP A 139 9.22 2.82 -7.15
CA ASP A 139 9.31 2.04 -8.40
C ASP A 139 8.72 0.62 -8.28
N VAL A 140 8.10 0.29 -7.15
CA VAL A 140 7.46 -1.03 -6.97
C VAL A 140 6.25 -1.19 -7.89
N ARG A 141 6.17 -2.38 -8.50
CA ARG A 141 5.12 -2.83 -9.42
C ARG A 141 4.44 -4.08 -8.86
N GLY A 142 3.20 -4.36 -9.29
CA GLY A 142 2.46 -5.54 -8.86
C GLY A 142 1.03 -5.57 -9.37
N GLU A 143 0.37 -6.72 -9.22
CA GLU A 143 -1.00 -6.98 -9.68
C GLU A 143 -2.07 -6.21 -8.87
N GLN A 144 -1.68 -5.51 -7.81
CA GLN A 144 -2.58 -4.77 -6.91
C GLN A 144 -3.09 -3.45 -7.50
N TRP A 145 -2.49 -2.99 -8.59
CA TRP A 145 -2.81 -1.71 -9.22
C TRP A 145 -3.01 -1.87 -10.72
N LYS A 146 -3.76 -0.94 -11.31
CA LYS A 146 -3.86 -0.83 -12.77
C LYS A 146 -2.48 -0.56 -13.34
N ASP A 147 -2.14 -1.28 -14.40
CA ASP A 147 -0.95 -0.98 -15.20
C ASP A 147 -1.24 0.28 -16.03
N ASP A 148 -0.73 1.41 -15.55
CA ASP A 148 -0.92 2.74 -16.17
C ASP A 148 0.24 3.14 -17.09
N GLY A 149 1.17 2.21 -17.37
CA GLY A 149 2.24 2.40 -18.36
C GLY A 149 3.42 3.26 -17.89
N TYR A 150 3.56 3.48 -16.58
CA TYR A 150 4.69 4.18 -15.95
C TYR A 150 5.68 3.20 -15.29
#